data_AF-A0A3Q3FVU1-F1
#
_entry.id   AF-A0A3Q3FVU1-F1
#
_cell.length_a   1.000
_cell.length_b   1.000
_cell.length_c   1.000
_cell.angle_alpha   90.00
_cell.angle_beta   90.00
_cell.angle_gamma   90.00
#
_symmetry.space_group_name_H-M   'P 1'
#
loop_
_entity.id
_entity.type
_entity.pdbx_description
1 polymer ?
#
loop_
_entity_poly.entity_id
_entity_poly.type
_entity_poly.pdbx_seq_one_letter_code
_entity_poly.pdbx_strand_id
1 'polypeptide(L)'
;MMLPAHLLLLLVLVLLCSVFVYRSDGACAEVDSDTEAVAGKGFKLGCISCKRRSEVPGTATVQWYFRPKGEPDFFPIYSYNENGPTIESDLFMDRIDWNGSKRSLDIQDASIYLFNVTFNDSGTYRCFLNRILSYDNEYEYNDEIDKVVHLTVVAKATRGTASIVSEVMMYVSIIGLQVWLLIEMIYCYRKIAAAGEEALREAANAEYLAIASESKDNCAGVQVGE
;
A
#
# COMPACT_ATOMS: atom_id res chain seq x y z
N MET A 1 17.24 9.44 46.54
CA MET A 1 16.07 9.73 45.69
C MET A 1 15.53 8.41 45.18
N MET A 2 14.42 7.94 45.75
CA MET A 2 13.76 6.70 45.31
C MET A 2 12.94 7.02 44.06
N LEU A 3 13.20 6.33 42.95
CA LEU A 3 12.35 6.42 41.76
C LEU A 3 10.92 6.02 42.17
N PRO A 4 9.88 6.78 41.80
CA PRO A 4 8.51 6.45 42.15
C PRO A 4 8.14 5.10 41.54
N ALA A 5 7.50 4.21 42.33
CA ALA A 5 7.18 2.83 41.95
C ALA A 5 6.41 2.72 40.61
N HIS A 6 5.60 3.73 40.29
CA HIS A 6 4.91 3.84 39.00
C HIS A 6 5.85 3.96 37.79
N LEU A 7 6.97 4.67 37.94
CA LEU A 7 7.96 4.85 36.87
C LEU A 7 8.76 3.56 36.65
N LEU A 8 9.06 2.83 37.72
CA LEU A 8 9.69 1.51 37.66
C LEU A 8 8.77 0.49 36.98
N LEU A 9 7.48 0.49 37.31
CA LEU A 9 6.48 -0.39 36.71
C LEU A 9 6.31 -0.12 35.20
N LEU A 10 6.30 1.15 34.80
CA LEU A 10 6.27 1.57 33.39
C LEU A 10 7.52 1.11 32.63
N LEU A 11 8.69 1.24 33.24
CA LEU A 11 9.96 0.77 32.65
C LEU A 11 9.99 -0.75 32.47
N VAL A 12 9.47 -1.49 33.46
CA VAL A 12 9.35 -2.96 33.40
C VAL A 12 8.35 -3.39 32.33
N LEU A 13 7.22 -2.69 32.18
CA LEU A 13 6.24 -2.94 31.12
C LEU A 13 6.81 -2.66 29.72
N VAL A 14 7.55 -1.57 29.55
CA VAL A 14 8.23 -1.24 28.28
C VAL A 14 9.30 -2.29 27.94
N LEU A 15 10.10 -2.71 28.93
CA LEU A 15 11.08 -3.78 28.78
C LEU A 15 10.40 -5.11 28.40
N LEU A 16 9.32 -5.49 29.08
CA LEU A 16 8.54 -6.70 28.76
C LEU A 16 7.97 -6.62 27.33
N CYS A 17 7.34 -5.51 26.96
CA CYS A 17 6.85 -5.30 25.60
C CYS A 17 7.97 -5.41 24.55
N SER A 18 9.16 -4.86 24.80
CA SER A 18 10.29 -4.97 23.87
C SER A 18 10.82 -6.40 23.71
N VAL A 19 10.73 -7.22 24.76
CA VAL A 19 11.13 -8.65 24.72
C VAL A 19 10.07 -9.51 24.02
N PHE A 20 8.78 -9.19 24.16
CA PHE A 20 7.69 -9.91 23.49
C PHE A 20 7.52 -9.58 22.01
N VAL A 21 8.04 -8.44 21.53
CA VAL A 21 7.99 -8.06 20.09
C VAL A 21 9.00 -8.86 19.25
N TYR A 22 9.89 -9.65 19.85
CA TYR A 22 11.03 -10.25 19.15
C TYR A 22 10.75 -11.55 18.36
N ARG A 23 9.49 -11.93 18.14
CA ARG A 23 9.15 -13.09 17.27
C ARG A 23 7.96 -12.81 16.36
N SER A 24 7.96 -11.68 15.66
CA SER A 24 7.24 -11.66 14.38
C SER A 24 8.06 -12.45 13.37
N ASP A 25 7.73 -13.73 13.20
CA ASP A 25 8.19 -14.47 12.02
C ASP A 25 7.64 -13.78 10.76
N GLY A 26 8.51 -13.57 9.79
CA GLY A 26 8.10 -13.03 8.50
C GLY A 26 7.20 -14.02 7.79
N ALA A 27 6.04 -13.58 7.32
CA ALA A 27 5.21 -14.36 6.41
C ALA A 27 5.73 -14.23 4.97
N CYS A 28 5.65 -15.31 4.19
CA CYS A 28 5.90 -15.27 2.76
C CYS A 28 4.59 -14.93 2.03
N ALA A 29 4.66 -14.02 1.05
CA ALA A 29 3.55 -13.68 0.18
C ALA A 29 4.00 -13.81 -1.28
N GLU A 30 3.22 -14.53 -2.08
CA GLU A 30 3.46 -14.61 -3.52
C GLU A 30 2.98 -13.32 -4.18
N VAL A 31 3.89 -12.67 -4.92
CA VAL A 31 3.62 -11.45 -5.67
C VAL A 31 4.12 -11.67 -7.09
N ASP A 32 3.27 -11.35 -8.06
CA ASP A 32 3.63 -11.42 -9.48
C ASP A 32 4.67 -10.36 -9.83
N SER A 33 5.56 -10.68 -10.77
CA SER A 33 6.55 -9.73 -11.26
C SER A 33 5.89 -8.60 -12.05
N ASP A 34 6.53 -7.43 -12.03
CA ASP A 34 6.24 -6.38 -13.00
C ASP A 34 6.46 -6.91 -14.43
N THR A 35 5.71 -6.34 -15.38
CA THR A 35 5.69 -6.76 -16.79
C THR A 35 6.27 -5.72 -17.75
N GLU A 36 6.52 -4.50 -17.28
CA GLU A 36 7.03 -3.38 -18.08
C GLU A 36 8.43 -2.96 -17.60
N ALA A 37 9.43 -3.11 -18.48
CA ALA A 37 10.79 -2.65 -18.23
C ALA A 37 11.16 -1.46 -19.10
N VAL A 38 12.03 -0.59 -18.60
CA VAL A 38 12.51 0.58 -19.36
C VAL A 38 13.85 0.25 -20.02
N ALA A 39 13.96 0.54 -21.32
CA ALA A 39 15.21 0.37 -22.06
C ALA A 39 16.37 1.17 -21.41
N GLY A 40 17.55 0.54 -21.33
CA GLY A 40 18.77 1.10 -20.74
C GLY A 40 18.82 1.10 -19.21
N LYS A 41 17.77 0.66 -18.52
CA LYS A 41 17.75 0.52 -17.05
C LYS A 41 17.87 -0.95 -16.64
N GLY A 42 18.16 -1.18 -15.36
CA GLY A 42 18.05 -2.50 -14.75
C GLY A 42 16.60 -2.82 -14.37
N PHE A 43 16.24 -4.11 -14.42
CA PHE A 43 14.91 -4.60 -14.14
C PHE A 43 14.96 -5.87 -13.29
N LYS A 44 14.08 -5.99 -12.30
CA LYS A 44 13.97 -7.19 -11.46
C LYS A 44 12.87 -8.09 -12.02
N LEU A 45 13.23 -9.30 -12.44
CA LEU A 45 12.26 -10.35 -12.74
C LEU A 45 11.94 -11.09 -11.45
N GLY A 46 10.74 -10.85 -10.94
CA GLY A 46 10.22 -11.47 -9.72
C GLY A 46 9.79 -12.91 -9.95
N CYS A 47 10.23 -13.82 -9.08
CA CYS A 47 9.68 -15.16 -9.02
C CYS A 47 9.65 -15.63 -7.58
N ILE A 48 8.49 -15.58 -6.96
CA ILE A 48 8.31 -15.97 -5.55
C ILE A 48 7.37 -17.17 -5.53
N SER A 49 7.82 -18.24 -4.89
CA SER A 49 6.99 -19.41 -4.58
C SER A 49 7.12 -19.71 -3.09
N CYS A 50 6.05 -19.46 -2.36
CA CYS A 50 6.03 -19.67 -0.93
C CYS A 50 5.75 -21.13 -0.61
N LYS A 51 6.43 -21.68 0.40
CA LYS A 51 6.06 -23.00 0.90
C LYS A 51 4.69 -22.91 1.57
N ARG A 52 3.86 -23.94 1.39
CA ARG A 52 2.57 -24.05 2.10
C ARG A 52 2.76 -24.06 3.62
N ARG A 53 3.89 -24.58 4.08
CA ARG A 53 4.27 -24.75 5.47
C ARG A 53 5.72 -24.30 5.65
N SER A 54 5.95 -23.20 6.38
CA SER A 54 7.27 -22.56 6.46
C SER A 54 8.29 -23.38 7.25
N GLU A 55 7.83 -24.15 8.23
CA GLU A 55 8.66 -24.94 9.15
C GLU A 55 9.29 -26.18 8.51
N VAL A 56 8.76 -26.66 7.37
CA VAL A 56 9.30 -27.84 6.70
C VAL A 56 10.59 -27.47 5.97
N PRO A 57 11.75 -28.07 6.29
CA PRO A 57 12.99 -27.77 5.58
C PRO A 57 12.90 -28.27 4.14
N GLY A 58 13.57 -27.56 3.24
CA GLY A 58 13.66 -27.98 1.85
C GLY A 58 14.89 -27.41 1.17
N THR A 59 15.26 -28.01 0.06
CA THR A 59 16.26 -27.51 -0.87
C THR A 59 15.59 -27.25 -2.20
N ALA A 60 15.99 -26.19 -2.89
CA ALA A 60 15.40 -25.82 -4.16
C ALA A 60 16.47 -25.51 -5.20
N THR A 61 16.19 -25.92 -6.43
CA THR A 61 16.95 -25.57 -7.62
C THR A 61 16.10 -24.70 -8.51
N VAL A 62 16.70 -23.66 -9.09
CA VAL A 62 15.99 -22.68 -9.92
C VAL A 62 16.57 -22.71 -11.31
N GLN A 63 15.71 -22.73 -12.31
CA GLN A 63 16.07 -22.60 -13.72
C GLN A 63 15.18 -21.54 -14.36
N TRP A 64 15.81 -20.59 -15.03
CA TRP A 64 15.13 -19.59 -15.83
C TRP A 64 15.26 -19.92 -17.30
N TYR A 65 14.14 -19.80 -17.99
CA TYR A 65 14.02 -19.98 -19.42
C TYR A 65 13.52 -18.69 -20.06
N PHE A 66 13.97 -18.42 -21.27
CA PHE A 66 13.52 -17.28 -22.07
C PHE A 66 12.98 -17.76 -23.41
N ARG A 67 11.91 -17.12 -23.84
CA ARG A 67 11.33 -17.25 -25.18
C ARG A 67 11.19 -15.84 -25.78
N PRO A 68 11.96 -15.52 -26.83
CA PRO A 68 11.82 -14.28 -27.58
C PRO A 68 10.42 -14.15 -28.20
N LYS A 69 9.99 -12.92 -28.44
CA LYS A 69 8.71 -12.68 -29.12
C LYS A 69 8.80 -13.14 -30.58
N GLY A 70 8.04 -14.19 -30.92
CA GLY A 70 7.97 -14.75 -32.28
C GLY A 70 8.65 -16.11 -32.44
N GLU A 71 9.38 -16.57 -31.42
CA GLU A 71 9.95 -17.92 -31.40
C GLU A 71 9.05 -18.91 -30.62
N PRO A 72 9.01 -20.19 -31.01
CA PRO A 72 8.16 -21.19 -30.36
C PRO A 72 8.76 -21.76 -29.07
N ASP A 73 10.09 -21.84 -28.98
CA ASP A 73 10.76 -22.67 -27.98
C ASP A 73 11.39 -21.84 -26.85
N PHE A 74 11.47 -22.44 -25.68
CA PHE A 74 12.17 -21.89 -24.52
C PHE A 74 13.60 -22.41 -24.50
N PHE A 75 14.57 -21.53 -24.21
CA PHE A 75 15.94 -21.94 -23.94
C PHE A 75 16.38 -21.49 -22.54
N PRO A 76 17.25 -22.26 -21.85
CA PRO A 76 17.73 -21.91 -20.53
C PRO A 76 18.64 -20.68 -20.60
N ILE A 77 18.47 -19.75 -19.66
CA ILE A 77 19.28 -18.53 -19.56
C ILE A 77 20.10 -18.47 -18.27
N TYR A 78 19.59 -19.06 -17.19
CA TYR A 78 20.20 -18.95 -15.87
C TYR A 78 19.79 -20.14 -15.00
N SER A 79 20.74 -20.71 -14.28
CA SER A 79 20.52 -21.79 -13.33
C SER A 79 21.14 -21.45 -11.98
N TYR A 80 20.43 -21.80 -10.90
CA TYR A 80 20.92 -21.62 -9.54
C TYR A 80 20.70 -22.90 -8.74
N ASN A 81 21.79 -23.48 -8.27
CA ASN A 81 21.81 -24.72 -7.50
C ASN A 81 22.85 -24.61 -6.37
N GLU A 82 23.15 -25.74 -5.71
CA GLU A 82 24.11 -25.81 -4.61
C GLU A 82 25.54 -25.39 -5.02
N ASN A 83 25.90 -25.53 -6.30
CA ASN A 83 27.21 -25.14 -6.83
C ASN A 83 27.29 -23.63 -7.14
N GLY A 84 26.16 -22.91 -7.01
CA GLY A 84 26.06 -21.47 -7.22
C GLY A 84 25.33 -21.08 -8.52
N PRO A 85 25.40 -19.80 -8.89
CA PRO A 85 24.79 -19.28 -10.10
C PRO A 85 25.58 -19.65 -11.36
N THR A 86 24.89 -20.15 -12.39
CA THR A 86 25.47 -20.41 -13.72
C THR A 86 24.63 -19.73 -14.80
N ILE A 87 25.29 -19.05 -15.73
CA ILE A 87 24.64 -18.42 -16.89
C ILE A 87 24.80 -19.38 -18.07
N GLU A 88 23.68 -19.79 -18.67
CA GLU A 88 23.65 -20.81 -19.72
C GLU A 88 23.67 -20.21 -21.14
N SER A 89 23.44 -18.89 -21.26
CA SER A 89 23.28 -18.21 -22.55
C SER A 89 24.22 -17.01 -22.69
N ASP A 90 24.97 -16.96 -23.80
CA ASP A 90 25.88 -15.87 -24.12
C ASP A 90 25.17 -14.50 -24.26
N LEU A 91 23.90 -14.49 -24.66
CA LEU A 91 23.09 -13.26 -24.83
C LEU A 91 22.88 -12.51 -23.50
N PHE A 92 22.91 -13.25 -22.40
CA PHE A 92 22.64 -12.76 -21.05
C PHE A 92 23.88 -12.76 -20.16
N MET A 93 25.04 -13.09 -20.73
CA MET A 93 26.32 -13.11 -20.02
C MET A 93 26.64 -11.72 -19.46
N ASP A 94 27.09 -11.69 -18.20
CA ASP A 94 27.40 -10.48 -17.42
C ASP A 94 26.25 -9.47 -17.28
N ARG A 95 25.01 -9.85 -17.63
CA ARG A 95 23.82 -9.00 -17.53
C ARG A 95 22.79 -9.49 -16.51
N ILE A 96 22.88 -10.75 -16.08
CA ILE A 96 21.97 -11.32 -15.08
C ILE A 96 22.71 -11.53 -13.77
N ASP A 97 22.09 -11.13 -12.66
CA ASP A 97 22.58 -11.42 -11.31
C ASP A 97 21.46 -11.93 -10.40
N TRP A 98 21.84 -12.65 -9.35
CA TRP A 98 20.94 -13.23 -8.37
C TRP A 98 20.41 -12.18 -7.38
N ASN A 99 19.10 -11.99 -7.36
CA ASN A 99 18.40 -11.13 -6.39
C ASN A 99 17.46 -11.93 -5.46
N GLY A 100 17.54 -13.25 -5.46
CA GLY A 100 16.71 -14.12 -4.63
C GLY A 100 17.25 -14.34 -3.22
N SER A 101 16.76 -15.38 -2.55
CA SER A 101 17.25 -15.84 -1.25
C SER A 101 18.73 -16.24 -1.33
N LYS A 102 19.60 -15.59 -0.55
CA LYS A 102 21.07 -15.83 -0.56
C LYS A 102 21.60 -16.65 0.63
N ARG A 103 20.81 -16.78 1.69
CA ARG A 103 21.29 -17.31 2.99
C ARG A 103 21.07 -18.80 3.18
N SER A 104 20.17 -19.40 2.42
CA SER A 104 19.73 -20.80 2.57
C SER A 104 19.53 -21.45 1.21
N LEU A 105 19.69 -22.78 1.17
CA LEU A 105 19.30 -23.61 0.03
C LEU A 105 17.77 -23.79 -0.06
N ASP A 106 17.04 -23.42 0.99
CA ASP A 106 15.59 -23.27 0.99
C ASP A 106 15.21 -21.95 0.29
N ILE A 107 15.13 -22.01 -1.03
CA ILE A 107 14.83 -20.85 -1.88
C ILE A 107 13.31 -20.71 -2.01
N GLN A 108 12.80 -19.55 -1.58
CA GLN A 108 11.40 -19.13 -1.77
C GLN A 108 11.30 -17.93 -2.71
N ASP A 109 12.28 -17.02 -2.68
CA ASP A 109 12.44 -15.95 -3.66
C ASP A 109 13.54 -16.35 -4.66
N ALA A 110 13.13 -16.60 -5.90
CA ALA A 110 13.94 -16.99 -7.04
C ALA A 110 14.15 -15.84 -8.05
N SER A 111 14.01 -14.60 -7.59
CA SER A 111 14.13 -13.41 -8.44
C SER A 111 15.54 -13.19 -9.00
N ILE A 112 15.61 -12.77 -10.26
CA ILE A 112 16.85 -12.36 -10.93
C ILE A 112 16.80 -10.88 -11.29
N TYR A 113 17.97 -10.25 -11.38
CA TYR A 113 18.12 -8.88 -11.82
C TYR A 113 18.77 -8.84 -13.20
N LEU A 114 18.12 -8.18 -14.16
CA LEU A 114 18.59 -8.00 -15.53
C LEU A 114 19.11 -6.57 -15.70
N PHE A 115 20.40 -6.42 -15.97
CA PHE A 115 21.07 -5.15 -16.22
C PHE A 115 20.98 -4.73 -17.70
N ASN A 116 20.94 -3.41 -17.91
CA ASN A 116 20.95 -2.78 -19.24
C ASN A 116 19.92 -3.41 -20.18
N VAL A 117 18.63 -3.32 -19.83
CA VAL A 117 17.55 -3.91 -20.61
C VAL A 117 17.48 -3.28 -22.02
N THR A 118 17.29 -4.10 -23.03
CA THR A 118 17.16 -3.73 -24.44
C THR A 118 15.84 -4.21 -25.02
N PHE A 119 15.43 -3.70 -26.18
CA PHE A 119 14.18 -4.13 -26.81
C PHE A 119 14.16 -5.62 -27.21
N ASN A 120 15.35 -6.24 -27.39
CA ASN A 120 15.48 -7.66 -27.71
C ASN A 120 15.18 -8.57 -26.51
N ASP A 121 15.22 -8.03 -25.29
CA ASP A 121 14.89 -8.78 -24.07
C ASP A 121 13.36 -8.86 -23.87
N SER A 122 12.56 -8.29 -24.78
CA SER A 122 11.10 -8.43 -24.74
C SER A 122 10.69 -9.84 -25.17
N GLY A 123 9.93 -10.51 -24.31
CA GLY A 123 9.54 -11.90 -24.53
C GLY A 123 8.83 -12.48 -23.32
N THR A 124 8.84 -13.81 -23.24
CA THR A 124 8.26 -14.55 -22.13
C THR A 124 9.36 -15.24 -21.36
N TYR A 125 9.45 -14.95 -20.07
CA TYR A 125 10.35 -15.60 -19.13
C TYR A 125 9.57 -16.65 -18.35
N ARG A 126 10.17 -17.83 -18.19
CA ARG A 126 9.61 -18.91 -17.37
C ARG A 126 10.60 -19.25 -16.26
N CYS A 127 10.14 -19.14 -15.04
CA CYS A 127 10.85 -19.53 -13.84
C CYS A 127 10.38 -20.94 -13.45
N PHE A 128 11.31 -21.89 -13.40
CA PHE A 128 11.07 -23.26 -12.99
C PHE A 128 11.81 -23.50 -11.68
N LEU A 129 11.06 -23.80 -10.62
CA LEU A 129 11.62 -24.18 -9.33
C LEU A 129 11.34 -25.66 -9.12
N ASN A 130 12.40 -26.42 -8.87
CA ASN A 130 12.29 -27.80 -8.44
C ASN A 130 12.73 -27.87 -6.97
N ARG A 131 11.78 -28.11 -6.08
CA ARG A 131 11.96 -28.07 -4.63
C ARG A 131 11.77 -29.45 -4.02
N ILE A 132 12.73 -29.87 -3.23
CA ILE A 132 12.68 -31.10 -2.44
C ILE A 132 12.38 -30.70 -1.00
N LEU A 133 11.23 -31.13 -0.48
CA LEU A 133 10.82 -30.95 0.91
C LEU A 133 11.15 -32.21 1.70
N SER A 134 11.87 -32.06 2.80
CA SER A 134 12.26 -33.17 3.68
C SER A 134 11.35 -33.19 4.91
N TYR A 135 10.63 -34.29 5.12
CA TYR A 135 9.77 -34.51 6.29
C TYR A 135 10.45 -35.41 7.34
N ASP A 136 10.00 -35.33 8.60
CA ASP A 136 10.61 -36.04 9.75
C ASP A 136 10.70 -37.57 9.59
N ASN A 137 9.86 -38.16 8.72
CA ASN A 137 9.84 -39.60 8.46
C ASN A 137 10.76 -40.02 7.30
N GLU A 138 11.79 -39.23 6.98
CA GLU A 138 12.71 -39.44 5.83
C GLU A 138 11.97 -39.46 4.47
N TYR A 139 10.75 -38.93 4.44
CA TYR A 139 9.98 -38.80 3.21
C TYR A 139 10.39 -37.51 2.50
N GLU A 140 10.85 -37.65 1.27
CA GLU A 140 11.14 -36.53 0.38
C GLU A 140 9.98 -36.33 -0.60
N TYR A 141 9.47 -35.10 -0.65
CA TYR A 141 8.46 -34.70 -1.62
C TYR A 141 9.08 -33.74 -2.63
N ASN A 142 9.00 -34.09 -3.90
CA ASN A 142 9.41 -33.20 -4.98
C ASN A 142 8.24 -32.34 -5.46
N ASP A 143 8.42 -31.03 -5.40
CA ASP A 143 7.44 -30.03 -5.82
C ASP A 143 8.02 -29.22 -6.99
N GLU A 144 7.34 -29.27 -8.13
CA GLU A 144 7.73 -28.58 -9.35
C GLU A 144 6.80 -27.39 -9.57
N ILE A 145 7.36 -26.18 -9.51
CA ILE A 145 6.62 -24.94 -9.66
C ILE A 145 7.08 -24.25 -10.93
N ASP A 146 6.11 -23.88 -11.78
CA ASP A 146 6.38 -23.04 -12.94
C ASP A 146 5.60 -21.72 -12.88
N LYS A 147 6.32 -20.62 -13.05
CA LYS A 147 5.77 -19.26 -13.11
C LYS A 147 6.21 -18.60 -14.41
N VAL A 148 5.28 -17.92 -15.06
CA VAL A 148 5.52 -17.27 -16.36
C VAL A 148 5.35 -15.77 -16.21
N VAL A 149 6.32 -15.02 -16.74
CA VAL A 149 6.35 -13.56 -16.73
C VAL A 149 6.46 -13.07 -18.16
N HIS A 150 5.51 -12.24 -18.60
CA HIS A 150 5.53 -11.62 -19.92
C HIS A 150 6.18 -10.24 -19.82
N LEU A 151 7.39 -10.09 -20.34
CA LEU A 151 8.16 -8.85 -20.28
C LEU A 151 8.01 -8.03 -21.56
N THR A 152 7.55 -6.80 -21.42
CA THR A 152 7.50 -5.81 -22.48
C THR A 152 8.46 -4.67 -22.17
N VAL A 153 9.36 -4.37 -23.11
CA VAL A 153 10.34 -3.29 -22.94
C VAL A 153 9.83 -2.03 -23.61
N VAL A 154 9.70 -0.95 -22.83
CA VAL A 154 9.23 0.36 -23.26
C VAL A 154 10.36 1.39 -23.22
N ALA A 155 10.29 2.41 -24.08
CA ALA A 155 11.29 3.48 -24.10
C ALA A 155 11.22 4.41 -22.87
N LYS A 156 10.03 4.52 -22.25
CA LYS A 156 9.79 5.39 -21.10
C LYS A 156 8.79 4.72 -20.16
N ALA A 157 9.06 4.79 -18.84
CA ALA A 157 8.14 4.31 -17.82
C ALA A 157 6.82 5.09 -17.88
N THR A 158 5.72 4.36 -18.00
CA THR A 158 4.37 4.86 -17.85
C THR A 158 3.89 4.67 -16.41
N ARG A 159 3.13 5.64 -15.90
CA ARG A 159 2.51 5.51 -14.58
C ARG A 159 1.31 4.59 -14.69
N GLY A 160 1.14 3.68 -13.74
CA GLY A 160 0.02 2.73 -13.75
C GLY A 160 -1.32 3.43 -13.80
N THR A 161 -2.23 2.93 -14.64
CA THR A 161 -3.56 3.50 -14.87
C THR A 161 -4.34 3.64 -13.56
N ALA A 162 -4.25 2.63 -12.68
CA ALA A 162 -4.88 2.66 -11.36
C ALA A 162 -4.38 3.82 -10.48
N SER A 163 -3.09 4.16 -10.53
CA SER A 163 -2.53 5.28 -9.78
C SER A 163 -3.02 6.63 -10.30
N ILE A 164 -3.15 6.77 -11.62
CA ILE A 164 -3.69 7.99 -12.24
C ILE A 164 -5.17 8.14 -11.88
N VAL A 165 -5.96 7.06 -12.02
CA VAL A 165 -7.39 7.07 -11.74
C VAL A 165 -7.67 7.33 -10.25
N SER A 166 -6.92 6.71 -9.34
CA SER A 166 -7.13 6.91 -7.89
C SER A 166 -6.83 8.35 -7.46
N GLU A 167 -5.79 8.96 -8.03
CA GLU A 167 -5.46 10.37 -7.77
C GLU A 167 -6.57 11.31 -8.27
N VAL A 168 -7.07 11.11 -9.49
CA VAL A 168 -8.18 11.90 -10.04
C VAL A 168 -9.46 11.73 -9.21
N MET A 169 -9.83 10.48 -8.88
CA MET A 169 -11.02 10.19 -8.07
C MET A 169 -10.94 10.82 -6.67
N MET A 170 -9.76 10.80 -6.05
CA MET A 170 -9.54 11.48 -4.77
C MET A 170 -9.88 12.97 -4.86
N TYR A 171 -9.37 13.69 -5.86
CA TYR A 171 -9.66 15.12 -6.02
C TYR A 171 -11.14 15.39 -6.30
N VAL A 172 -11.79 14.57 -7.14
CA VAL A 172 -13.23 14.69 -7.42
C VAL A 172 -14.06 14.52 -6.15
N SER A 173 -13.73 13.51 -5.32
CA SER A 173 -14.40 13.31 -4.04
C SER A 173 -14.18 14.47 -3.07
N ILE A 174 -12.96 14.99 -2.96
CA ILE A 174 -12.64 16.13 -2.09
C ILE A 174 -13.44 17.38 -2.52
N ILE A 175 -13.41 17.73 -3.81
CA ILE A 175 -14.11 18.90 -4.33
C ILE A 175 -15.62 18.73 -4.16
N GLY A 176 -16.16 17.54 -4.48
CA GLY A 176 -17.58 17.25 -4.32
C GLY A 176 -18.06 17.41 -2.88
N LEU A 177 -17.33 16.83 -1.92
CA LEU A 177 -17.65 16.97 -0.48
C LEU A 177 -17.52 18.41 -0.02
N GLN A 178 -16.50 19.15 -0.46
CA GLN A 178 -16.33 20.55 -0.10
C GLN A 178 -17.47 21.43 -0.61
N VAL A 179 -17.89 21.25 -1.87
CA VAL A 179 -19.02 21.97 -2.46
C VAL A 179 -20.31 21.62 -1.73
N TRP A 180 -20.53 20.34 -1.42
CA TRP A 180 -21.71 19.91 -0.67
C TRP A 180 -21.77 20.55 0.73
N LEU A 181 -20.68 20.54 1.49
CA LEU A 181 -20.61 21.21 2.79
C LEU A 181 -20.83 22.72 2.67
N LEU A 182 -20.28 23.37 1.65
CA LEU A 182 -20.52 24.80 1.42
C LEU A 182 -21.98 25.11 1.10
N ILE A 183 -22.65 24.25 0.33
CA ILE A 183 -24.09 24.38 0.04
C ILE A 183 -24.89 24.28 1.33
N GLU A 184 -24.63 23.27 2.17
CA GLU A 184 -25.30 23.10 3.46
C GLU A 184 -25.02 24.27 4.42
N MET A 185 -23.79 24.76 4.45
CA MET A 185 -23.41 25.94 5.25
C MET A 185 -24.17 27.20 4.81
N ILE A 186 -24.24 27.47 3.50
CA ILE A 186 -24.96 28.64 2.97
C ILE A 186 -26.47 28.48 3.19
N TYR A 187 -27.01 27.28 2.97
CA TYR A 187 -28.42 26.98 3.19
C TYR A 187 -28.81 27.19 4.65
N CYS A 188 -28.05 26.62 5.59
CA CYS A 188 -28.26 26.80 7.02
C CYS A 188 -28.08 28.26 7.44
N TYR A 189 -27.05 28.94 6.93
CA TYR A 189 -26.81 30.36 7.24
C TYR A 189 -27.99 31.23 6.83
N ARG A 190 -28.49 31.10 5.58
CA ARG A 190 -29.64 31.87 5.10
C ARG A 190 -30.90 31.58 5.91
N LYS A 191 -31.13 30.31 6.25
CA LYS A 191 -32.28 29.89 7.05
C LYS A 191 -32.24 30.48 8.46
N ILE A 192 -31.08 30.45 9.12
CA ILE A 192 -30.91 31.02 10.47
C ILE A 192 -30.99 32.54 10.44
N ALA A 193 -30.40 33.19 9.43
CA ALA A 193 -30.48 34.65 9.29
C ALA A 193 -31.94 35.13 9.16
N ALA A 194 -32.75 34.45 8.34
CA ALA A 194 -34.17 34.77 8.21
C ALA A 194 -34.94 34.59 9.54
N ALA A 195 -34.71 33.49 10.26
CA ALA A 195 -35.32 33.26 11.58
C ALA A 195 -34.81 34.25 12.66
N GLY A 196 -33.55 34.70 12.55
CA GLY A 196 -32.94 35.67 13.45
C GLY A 196 -33.52 37.08 13.28
N GLU A 197 -33.82 37.50 12.05
CA GLU A 197 -34.52 38.77 11.79
C GLU A 197 -35.94 38.77 12.38
N GLU A 198 -36.65 37.65 12.31
CA GLU A 198 -37.97 37.49 12.93
C GLU A 198 -37.88 37.59 14.46
N ALA A 199 -36.94 36.89 15.09
CA ALA A 199 -36.71 36.95 16.53
C ALA A 199 -36.30 38.36 17.02
N LEU A 200 -35.48 39.08 16.25
CA LEU A 200 -35.08 40.46 16.57
C LEU A 200 -36.28 41.41 16.47
N ARG A 201 -37.16 41.22 15.49
CA ARG A 201 -38.38 42.03 15.32
C ARG A 201 -39.38 41.77 16.45
N GLU A 202 -39.52 40.53 16.89
CA GLU A 202 -40.35 40.17 18.06
C GLU A 202 -39.80 40.79 19.35
N ALA A 203 -38.48 40.74 19.57
CA ALA A 203 -37.83 41.37 20.73
C ALA A 203 -38.01 42.90 20.72
N ALA A 204 -37.82 43.56 19.58
CA ALA A 204 -38.03 45.00 19.45
C ALA A 204 -39.49 45.39 19.68
N ASN A 205 -40.46 44.63 19.15
CA ASN A 205 -41.89 44.89 19.39
C ASN A 205 -42.26 44.74 20.87
N ALA A 206 -41.68 43.76 21.58
CA ALA A 206 -41.89 43.61 23.02
C ALA A 206 -41.32 44.79 23.81
N GLU A 207 -40.15 45.31 23.42
CA GLU A 207 -39.53 46.50 24.02
C GLU A 207 -40.36 47.77 23.78
N TYR A 208 -40.84 48.01 22.56
CA TYR A 208 -41.73 49.15 22.26
C TYR A 208 -43.03 49.11 23.08
N LEU A 209 -43.63 47.94 23.25
CA LEU A 209 -44.84 47.78 24.07
C LEU A 209 -44.56 48.05 25.55
N ALA A 210 -43.40 47.63 26.07
CA ALA A 210 -42.97 47.92 27.44
C ALA A 210 -42.78 49.44 27.67
N ILE A 211 -42.10 50.14 26.75
CA ILE A 211 -41.89 51.60 26.83
C ILE A 211 -43.23 52.35 26.72
N ALA A 212 -44.15 51.91 25.86
CA ALA A 212 -45.47 52.51 25.74
C ALA A 212 -46.29 52.37 27.03
N SER A 213 -46.23 51.22 27.73
CA SER A 213 -46.89 51.06 29.03
C SER A 213 -46.32 52.00 30.09
N GLU A 214 -44.99 52.16 30.15
CA GLU A 214 -44.36 53.07 31.12
C GLU A 214 -44.71 54.54 30.87
N SER A 215 -44.81 54.97 29.61
CA SER A 215 -45.24 56.33 29.26
C SER A 215 -46.73 56.60 29.57
N LYS A 216 -47.57 55.56 29.53
CA LYS A 216 -49.01 55.65 29.79
C LYS A 216 -49.30 55.84 31.28
N ASP A 217 -48.48 55.26 32.15
CA ASP A 217 -48.61 55.41 33.61
C ASP A 217 -48.17 56.80 34.09
N ASN A 218 -47.18 57.43 33.44
CA ASN A 218 -46.77 58.81 33.75
C ASN A 218 -47.76 59.90 33.29
N CYS A 219 -48.60 59.63 32.28
CA CYS A 219 -49.63 60.58 31.83
C CYS A 219 -50.94 60.53 32.64
N ALA A 220 -51.09 59.57 33.56
CA ALA A 220 -52.25 59.49 34.46
C ALA A 220 -52.07 60.27 35.78
N GLY A 221 -50.92 60.94 35.97
CA GLY A 221 -50.56 61.64 37.19
C GLY A 221 -50.53 63.17 37.06
N VAL A 222 -51.65 63.81 36.72
CA VAL A 222 -51.86 65.24 37.06
C VAL A 222 -53.16 65.35 37.83
N GLN A 223 -53.06 65.34 39.16
CA GLN A 223 -54.17 65.70 40.04
C GLN A 223 -54.33 67.22 40.04
N VAL A 224 -55.51 67.69 39.62
CA VAL A 224 -56.00 69.03 39.94
C VAL A 224 -56.56 68.95 41.36
N GLY A 225 -55.89 69.60 42.31
CA GLY A 225 -56.40 69.84 43.64
C GLY A 225 -57.17 71.17 43.68
N GLU A 226 -58.43 71.09 44.07
CA GLU A 226 -59.12 72.10 44.90
C GLU A 226 -60.22 71.40 45.71
#